data_AF-A0A1I1K4X1-F1
#
_entry.id   AF-A0A1I1K4X1-F1
#
_cell.length_a   1.000
_cell.length_b   1.000
_cell.length_c   1.000
_cell.angle_alpha   90.00
_cell.angle_beta   90.00
_cell.angle_gamma   90.00
#
_symmetry.space_group_name_H-M   'P 1'
#
loop_
_entity.id
_entity.type
_entity.pdbx_description
1 polymer ?
#
loop_
_entity_poly.entity_id
_entity_poly.type
_entity_poly.pdbx_seq_one_letter_code
_entity_poly.pdbx_strand_id
1 'polypeptide(L)'
;MQKLKKRFLSATTALIMGVTAFSGMGVITANAQDYTVHYSLYIGDVQVTNKNYNDILNNGVFKYSPSDNKLTISGDFTGKYIDALRNKQAISSDINNLTIEVKTDSNINGNIRLNEDTTITGSGHLHVEYDNLYDVALRCNKTLKFVDADVSVNSKYVGVGWGSASLDDSENTIVINHSRLDVKSSNEPAVSYKNIVLKDSCIENPVGGYTAAHYICTSSSNAAQEVLISPVDKYGIEIDDVPVTNVNSSDVMGDGKVTYDADTKTLTLKGGTYSYINNTDVEGLTINVADDTTVRNSSSSNNYGKTFEIDEDTTITGKGKLTIDAVSVGIKDRYDSTLTIKNANIDIVAPCALEGPEVDKGFEKLIIINSALNINSSDRAISEFNYGIVLKNCKIVTPEIAIISDRGNVYESDGKTFAKVVKIKPIGVKGDVTGDGKIAVTDITKVAAHIKGKKLLTEEQQALADIDGNGKINVTDLTRIAAHVKGKKLIV
;
A
#
# COMPACT_ATOMS: atom_id res chain seq x y z
N MET A 1 -28.82 -34.94 -20.36
CA MET A 1 -29.58 -35.21 -19.12
C MET A 1 -29.11 -34.22 -18.06
N GLN A 2 -30.00 -33.33 -17.65
CA GLN A 2 -29.71 -32.08 -16.94
C GLN A 2 -30.19 -32.18 -15.48
N LYS A 3 -29.31 -31.77 -14.55
CA LYS A 3 -29.52 -31.10 -13.25
C LYS A 3 -30.77 -31.43 -12.39
N LEU A 4 -30.52 -31.79 -11.12
CA LEU A 4 -31.25 -31.18 -10.00
C LEU A 4 -30.38 -31.13 -8.72
N LYS A 5 -30.03 -29.90 -8.31
CA LYS A 5 -29.43 -29.55 -7.00
C LYS A 5 -30.55 -29.50 -5.95
N LYS A 6 -30.40 -30.21 -4.83
CA LYS A 6 -31.19 -30.00 -3.60
C LYS A 6 -30.50 -28.92 -2.75
N ARG A 7 -31.17 -27.78 -2.53
CA ARG A 7 -30.89 -26.82 -1.45
C ARG A 7 -31.96 -27.04 -0.39
N PHE A 8 -31.55 -27.29 0.86
CA PHE A 8 -32.44 -27.22 2.02
C PHE A 8 -32.71 -25.74 2.31
N LEU A 9 -33.97 -25.33 2.19
CA LEU A 9 -34.49 -24.03 2.56
C LEU A 9 -35.00 -24.16 4.00
N SER A 10 -34.36 -23.50 4.97
CA SER A 10 -34.85 -23.48 6.35
C SER A 10 -36.01 -22.49 6.45
N ALA A 11 -36.98 -22.85 7.27
CA ALA A 11 -38.33 -22.31 7.28
C ALA A 11 -38.38 -20.80 7.61
N THR A 12 -38.63 -19.98 6.59
CA THR A 12 -39.28 -18.68 6.73
C THR A 12 -40.09 -18.39 5.48
N THR A 13 -41.30 -17.85 5.67
CA THR A 13 -42.23 -17.32 4.65
C THR A 13 -43.18 -18.31 3.96
N ALA A 14 -44.34 -18.56 4.58
CA ALA A 14 -45.64 -18.67 3.89
C ALA A 14 -46.78 -18.89 4.89
N LEU A 15 -47.23 -17.83 5.56
CA LEU A 15 -48.63 -17.74 5.93
C LEU A 15 -49.02 -16.28 5.98
N ILE A 16 -49.53 -15.75 4.86
CA ILE A 16 -50.53 -14.67 4.79
C ILE A 16 -50.91 -14.48 3.30
N MET A 17 -52.21 -14.38 3.06
CA MET A 17 -52.93 -13.97 1.83
C MET A 17 -53.13 -15.00 0.71
N GLY A 18 -54.08 -15.91 0.95
CA GLY A 18 -55.04 -16.33 -0.07
C GLY A 18 -56.45 -15.96 0.37
N VAL A 19 -56.86 -14.71 0.18
CA VAL A 19 -58.29 -14.34 0.22
C VAL A 19 -58.83 -14.57 -1.19
N THR A 20 -59.42 -15.74 -1.42
CA THR A 20 -60.39 -15.95 -2.48
C THR A 20 -61.70 -16.39 -1.84
N ALA A 21 -62.78 -15.73 -2.25
CA ALA A 21 -64.06 -15.71 -1.60
C ALA A 21 -64.68 -17.11 -1.42
N PHE A 22 -65.03 -17.45 -0.18
CA PHE A 22 -66.08 -18.42 0.12
C PHE A 22 -67.12 -17.72 1.00
N SER A 23 -68.32 -17.58 0.45
CA SER A 23 -69.49 -17.02 1.10
C SER A 23 -69.99 -17.96 2.20
N GLY A 24 -70.07 -17.44 3.43
CA GLY A 24 -70.93 -17.97 4.49
C GLY A 24 -70.35 -19.12 5.31
N MET A 25 -69.55 -18.80 6.33
CA MET A 25 -69.53 -19.47 7.64
C MET A 25 -68.54 -18.73 8.56
N GLY A 26 -68.84 -18.70 9.86
CA GLY A 26 -68.36 -17.71 10.82
C GLY A 26 -66.85 -17.43 10.83
N VAL A 27 -66.51 -16.15 11.02
CA VAL A 27 -65.16 -15.69 11.31
C VAL A 27 -64.70 -16.30 12.62
N ILE A 28 -63.85 -17.33 12.54
CA ILE A 28 -62.99 -17.71 13.66
C ILE A 28 -61.78 -16.77 13.56
N THR A 29 -61.80 -15.68 14.33
CA THR A 29 -60.60 -14.90 14.61
C THR A 29 -59.61 -15.81 15.32
N ALA A 30 -58.63 -16.34 14.59
CA ALA A 30 -57.46 -16.94 15.19
C ALA A 30 -56.69 -15.83 15.93
N ASN A 31 -56.69 -15.87 17.26
CA ASN A 31 -55.78 -15.07 18.06
C ASN A 31 -54.35 -15.42 17.61
N ALA A 32 -53.68 -14.48 16.95
CA ALA A 32 -52.24 -14.58 16.74
C ALA A 32 -51.59 -14.56 18.14
N GLN A 33 -51.20 -15.73 18.65
CA GLN A 33 -50.38 -15.79 19.85
C GLN A 33 -49.11 -14.99 19.57
N ASP A 34 -48.79 -14.11 20.51
CA ASP A 34 -47.66 -13.20 20.49
C ASP A 34 -46.35 -14.00 20.61
N TYR A 35 -45.91 -14.61 19.50
CA TYR A 35 -44.77 -15.51 19.46
C TYR A 35 -43.46 -14.72 19.54
N THR A 36 -42.72 -14.93 20.64
CA THR A 36 -41.41 -14.30 20.86
C THR A 36 -40.32 -15.25 20.38
N VAL A 37 -39.53 -14.80 19.40
CA VAL A 37 -38.34 -15.51 18.92
C VAL A 37 -37.17 -15.06 19.78
N HIS A 38 -36.42 -16.01 20.32
CA HIS A 38 -35.23 -15.75 21.13
C HIS A 38 -33.98 -16.02 20.29
N TYR A 39 -33.05 -15.08 20.27
CA TYR A 39 -31.74 -15.27 19.67
C TYR A 39 -30.74 -15.66 20.76
N SER A 40 -29.75 -16.48 20.43
CA SER A 40 -28.66 -16.86 21.35
C SER A 40 -27.62 -15.74 21.47
N LEU A 41 -28.09 -14.53 21.76
CA LEU A 41 -27.30 -13.32 21.95
C LEU A 41 -27.85 -12.56 23.16
N TYR A 42 -26.95 -12.12 24.04
CA TYR A 42 -27.26 -11.39 25.25
C TYR A 42 -26.39 -10.15 25.35
N ILE A 43 -26.99 -9.04 25.77
CA ILE A 43 -26.30 -7.82 26.18
C ILE A 43 -26.59 -7.59 27.66
N GLY A 44 -25.59 -7.82 28.52
CA GLY A 44 -25.81 -7.95 29.97
C GLY A 44 -26.83 -9.04 30.28
N ASP A 45 -27.89 -8.67 30.99
CA ASP A 45 -29.00 -9.58 31.34
C ASP A 45 -30.10 -9.64 30.27
N VAL A 46 -29.98 -8.88 29.19
CA VAL A 46 -31.05 -8.75 28.18
C VAL A 46 -30.80 -9.72 27.04
N GLN A 47 -31.66 -10.73 26.93
CA GLN A 47 -31.69 -11.60 25.76
C GLN A 47 -32.26 -10.85 24.55
N VAL A 48 -31.60 -11.01 23.40
CA VAL A 48 -32.09 -10.47 22.13
C VAL A 48 -33.24 -11.33 21.61
N THR A 49 -34.31 -10.67 21.18
CA THR A 49 -35.55 -11.28 20.67
C THR A 49 -36.06 -10.53 19.44
N ASN A 50 -37.04 -11.09 18.74
CA ASN A 50 -37.74 -10.39 17.65
C ASN A 50 -38.45 -9.08 18.09
N LYS A 51 -38.54 -8.81 19.40
CA LYS A 51 -39.21 -7.60 19.93
C LYS A 51 -38.23 -6.46 20.24
N ASN A 52 -36.98 -6.76 20.58
CA ASN A 52 -35.98 -5.75 20.99
C ASN A 52 -34.74 -5.69 20.09
N TYR A 53 -34.60 -6.52 19.05
CA TYR A 53 -33.38 -6.53 18.24
C TYR A 53 -33.01 -5.18 17.60
N ASN A 54 -33.97 -4.29 17.35
CA ASN A 54 -33.67 -2.97 16.78
C ASN A 54 -33.03 -1.99 17.77
N ASP A 55 -33.22 -2.21 19.07
CA ASP A 55 -32.65 -1.44 20.18
C ASP A 55 -32.70 -2.31 21.45
N ILE A 56 -31.64 -3.08 21.70
CA ILE A 56 -31.66 -4.19 22.66
C ILE A 56 -31.89 -3.70 24.08
N LEU A 57 -31.29 -2.56 24.43
CA LEU A 57 -31.36 -1.97 25.77
C LEU A 57 -32.33 -0.77 25.84
N ASN A 58 -33.03 -0.44 24.76
CA ASN A 58 -33.84 0.78 24.63
C ASN A 58 -33.05 2.08 24.89
N ASN A 59 -31.77 2.09 24.47
CA ASN A 59 -30.86 3.22 24.64
C ASN A 59 -30.15 3.61 23.33
N GLY A 60 -30.46 2.95 22.23
CA GLY A 60 -29.87 3.20 20.90
C GLY A 60 -28.45 2.66 20.70
N VAL A 61 -27.84 2.01 21.70
CA VAL A 61 -26.43 1.58 21.64
C VAL A 61 -26.26 0.27 20.88
N PHE A 62 -27.14 -0.70 21.15
CA PHE A 62 -27.01 -2.06 20.63
C PHE A 62 -28.16 -2.42 19.71
N LYS A 63 -27.83 -2.81 18.48
CA LYS A 63 -28.79 -3.29 17.48
C LYS A 63 -28.32 -4.60 16.88
N TYR A 64 -29.22 -5.56 16.72
CA TYR A 64 -28.95 -6.84 16.08
C TYR A 64 -29.74 -6.97 14.76
N SER A 65 -29.08 -7.41 13.69
CA SER A 65 -29.69 -7.79 12.40
C SER A 65 -29.71 -9.31 12.27
N PRO A 66 -30.88 -9.97 12.42
CA PRO A 66 -30.98 -11.42 12.31
C PRO A 66 -30.68 -11.97 10.91
N SER A 67 -30.88 -11.19 9.84
CA SER A 67 -30.60 -11.66 8.46
C SER A 67 -29.11 -11.74 8.17
N ASP A 68 -28.32 -10.91 8.85
CA ASP A 68 -26.90 -10.73 8.58
C ASP A 68 -26.04 -11.32 9.71
N ASN A 69 -26.68 -11.87 10.75
CA ASN A 69 -26.04 -12.20 12.03
C ASN A 69 -25.12 -11.07 12.50
N LYS A 70 -25.63 -9.83 12.53
CA LYS A 70 -24.80 -8.65 12.81
C LYS A 70 -25.26 -7.90 14.06
N LEU A 71 -24.41 -7.82 15.08
CA LEU A 71 -24.55 -6.91 16.21
C LEU A 71 -23.82 -5.60 15.90
N THR A 72 -24.52 -4.49 15.88
CA THR A 72 -23.94 -3.14 15.79
C THR A 72 -23.82 -2.53 17.18
N ILE A 73 -22.66 -1.94 17.47
CA ILE A 73 -22.35 -1.17 18.68
C ILE A 73 -22.16 0.29 18.26
N SER A 74 -22.82 1.22 18.95
CA SER A 74 -22.76 2.66 18.66
C SER A 74 -22.69 3.52 19.93
N GLY A 75 -21.95 3.03 20.94
CA GLY A 75 -21.78 3.70 22.22
C GLY A 75 -21.41 2.75 23.35
N ASP A 76 -21.33 3.31 24.56
CA ASP A 76 -20.82 2.59 25.73
C ASP A 76 -21.84 1.60 26.32
N PHE A 77 -21.32 0.52 26.90
CA PHE A 77 -22.06 -0.34 27.82
C PHE A 77 -21.74 0.03 29.27
N THR A 78 -22.71 0.62 29.97
CA THR A 78 -22.58 1.05 31.37
C THR A 78 -23.33 0.15 32.35
N GLY A 79 -23.68 -1.08 31.96
CA GLY A 79 -24.44 -2.01 32.80
C GLY A 79 -23.70 -2.38 34.08
N LYS A 80 -24.39 -2.42 35.22
CA LYS A 80 -23.79 -2.86 36.49
C LYS A 80 -23.70 -4.39 36.55
N TYR A 81 -22.48 -4.90 36.70
CA TYR A 81 -22.22 -6.31 36.97
C TYR A 81 -22.58 -6.66 38.40
N ILE A 82 -23.37 -7.72 38.56
CA ILE A 82 -23.60 -8.36 39.86
C ILE A 82 -23.11 -9.79 39.75
N ASP A 83 -21.91 -10.00 40.26
CA ASP A 83 -21.33 -11.28 40.70
C ASP A 83 -20.71 -12.21 39.63
N ALA A 84 -19.39 -12.41 39.77
CA ALA A 84 -18.55 -13.32 39.02
C ALA A 84 -19.01 -14.79 39.06
N LEU A 85 -19.87 -15.14 40.02
CA LEU A 85 -20.36 -16.51 40.23
C LEU A 85 -21.56 -16.89 39.35
N ARG A 86 -22.17 -15.96 38.57
CA ARG A 86 -23.44 -16.21 37.85
C ARG A 86 -23.44 -16.04 36.32
N ASN A 87 -22.30 -16.14 35.62
CA ASN A 87 -22.26 -16.16 34.15
C ASN A 87 -22.86 -14.92 33.45
N LYS A 88 -22.75 -13.71 34.00
CA LYS A 88 -23.26 -12.50 33.33
C LYS A 88 -22.12 -11.82 32.56
N GLN A 89 -22.20 -11.80 31.23
CA GLN A 89 -21.23 -11.17 30.34
C GLN A 89 -21.78 -9.88 29.74
N ALA A 90 -20.91 -8.95 29.30
CA ALA A 90 -21.34 -7.74 28.59
C ALA A 90 -22.05 -8.11 27.30
N ILE A 91 -21.41 -9.01 26.57
CA ILE A 91 -21.88 -9.55 25.32
C ILE A 91 -21.64 -11.05 25.42
N SER A 92 -22.70 -11.85 25.25
CA SER A 92 -22.57 -13.30 25.10
C SER A 92 -23.29 -13.79 23.86
N SER A 93 -22.65 -14.66 23.08
CA SER A 93 -23.24 -15.20 21.85
C SER A 93 -22.89 -16.66 21.58
N ASP A 94 -23.91 -17.42 21.15
CA ASP A 94 -23.80 -18.73 20.49
C ASP A 94 -24.23 -18.66 19.02
N ILE A 95 -24.22 -17.47 18.42
CA ILE A 95 -24.61 -17.27 17.03
C ILE A 95 -23.42 -17.57 16.11
N ASN A 96 -23.60 -18.55 15.23
CA ASN A 96 -22.61 -18.89 14.22
C ASN A 96 -22.43 -17.79 13.17
N ASN A 97 -21.17 -17.45 12.89
CA ASN A 97 -20.77 -16.35 12.01
C ASN A 97 -21.34 -14.99 12.44
N LEU A 98 -21.32 -14.69 13.73
CA LEU A 98 -21.70 -13.36 14.23
C LEU A 98 -20.70 -12.31 13.71
N THR A 99 -21.20 -11.19 13.23
CA THR A 99 -20.42 -9.97 13.01
C THR A 99 -20.73 -8.97 14.11
N ILE A 100 -19.72 -8.50 14.82
CA ILE A 100 -19.81 -7.38 15.76
C ILE A 100 -19.20 -6.16 15.05
N GLU A 101 -20.06 -5.22 14.64
CA GLU A 101 -19.69 -4.00 13.93
C GLU A 101 -19.70 -2.80 14.89
N VAL A 102 -18.53 -2.26 15.19
CA VAL A 102 -18.32 -1.11 16.07
C VAL A 102 -18.31 0.15 15.21
N LYS A 103 -19.38 0.95 15.28
CA LYS A 103 -19.53 2.14 14.43
C LYS A 103 -18.94 3.41 15.01
N THR A 104 -18.93 3.51 16.33
CA THR A 104 -18.41 4.64 17.07
C THR A 104 -17.56 4.12 18.21
N ASP A 105 -16.65 4.96 18.69
CA ASP A 105 -15.86 4.64 19.87
C ASP A 105 -16.79 4.22 21.02
N SER A 106 -16.49 3.06 21.61
CA SER A 106 -17.38 2.38 22.53
C SER A 106 -16.57 1.70 23.62
N ASN A 107 -16.92 1.98 24.87
CA ASN A 107 -16.36 1.35 26.04
C ASN A 107 -17.30 0.27 26.55
N ILE A 108 -16.81 -0.96 26.63
CA ILE A 108 -17.51 -2.10 27.19
C ILE A 108 -16.86 -2.44 28.53
N ASN A 109 -17.46 -1.96 29.61
CA ASN A 109 -17.09 -2.40 30.94
C ASN A 109 -17.68 -3.80 31.14
N GLY A 110 -16.85 -4.83 31.10
CA GLY A 110 -17.25 -6.23 31.23
C GLY A 110 -16.84 -7.12 30.07
N ASN A 111 -16.87 -8.44 30.30
CA ASN A 111 -16.29 -9.38 29.34
C ASN A 111 -17.21 -9.69 28.14
N ILE A 112 -16.61 -9.97 27.00
CA ILE A 112 -17.22 -10.50 25.78
C ILE A 112 -16.95 -12.00 25.72
N ARG A 113 -18.01 -12.81 25.63
CA ARG A 113 -17.91 -14.27 25.53
C ARG A 113 -18.60 -14.79 24.29
N LEU A 114 -17.84 -15.52 23.49
CA LEU A 114 -18.26 -16.05 22.20
C LEU A 114 -18.06 -17.57 22.23
N ASN A 115 -19.00 -18.34 21.68
CA ASN A 115 -18.87 -19.79 21.58
C ASN A 115 -18.97 -20.30 20.13
N GLU A 116 -19.07 -19.39 19.16
CA GLU A 116 -19.14 -19.68 17.73
C GLU A 116 -18.29 -18.67 16.92
N ASP A 117 -17.99 -19.01 15.66
CA ASP A 117 -17.18 -18.18 14.77
C ASP A 117 -17.70 -16.73 14.74
N THR A 118 -16.82 -15.77 15.01
CA THR A 118 -17.20 -14.37 15.17
C THR A 118 -16.17 -13.45 14.49
N THR A 119 -16.65 -12.37 13.88
CA THR A 119 -15.82 -11.29 13.32
C THR A 119 -16.13 -9.99 14.06
N ILE A 120 -15.11 -9.31 14.58
CA ILE A 120 -15.17 -7.94 15.09
C ILE A 120 -14.59 -7.02 14.01
N THR A 121 -15.32 -5.95 13.68
CA THR A 121 -14.99 -5.01 12.60
C THR A 121 -15.57 -3.62 12.90
N GLY A 122 -15.20 -2.62 12.11
CA GLY A 122 -15.86 -1.33 12.09
C GLY A 122 -14.90 -0.18 12.38
N SER A 123 -15.35 1.03 12.05
CA SER A 123 -14.53 2.24 12.12
C SER A 123 -14.35 2.81 13.53
N GLY A 124 -15.13 2.35 14.51
CA GLY A 124 -15.04 2.82 15.89
C GLY A 124 -14.02 2.04 16.71
N HIS A 125 -13.42 2.72 17.69
CA HIS A 125 -12.55 2.08 18.67
C HIS A 125 -13.36 1.28 19.70
N LEU A 126 -13.07 0.00 19.87
CA LEU A 126 -13.67 -0.84 20.92
C LEU A 126 -12.71 -0.97 22.09
N HIS A 127 -13.04 -0.35 23.22
CA HIS A 127 -12.33 -0.59 24.48
C HIS A 127 -13.09 -1.61 25.32
N VAL A 128 -12.39 -2.65 25.79
CA VAL A 128 -12.94 -3.64 26.72
C VAL A 128 -12.08 -3.65 27.98
N GLU A 129 -12.73 -3.55 29.13
CA GLU A 129 -12.06 -3.65 30.42
C GLU A 129 -12.91 -4.47 31.38
N TYR A 130 -12.29 -5.44 32.04
CA TYR A 130 -12.94 -6.23 33.06
C TYR A 130 -11.97 -6.64 34.18
N ASP A 131 -12.35 -6.37 35.43
CA ASP A 131 -11.52 -6.61 36.62
C ASP A 131 -11.33 -8.09 37.00
N ASN A 132 -11.71 -9.04 36.13
CA ASN A 132 -11.82 -10.47 36.47
C ASN A 132 -11.32 -11.38 35.33
N LEU A 133 -11.41 -12.70 35.48
CA LEU A 133 -10.68 -13.79 34.79
C LEU A 133 -10.29 -13.65 33.29
N TYR A 134 -11.06 -12.98 32.42
CA TYR A 134 -10.76 -12.74 31.01
C TYR A 134 -11.70 -11.68 30.42
N ASP A 135 -11.26 -10.97 29.38
CA ASP A 135 -12.02 -9.83 28.84
C ASP A 135 -12.68 -10.17 27.51
N VAL A 136 -11.96 -10.77 26.56
CA VAL A 136 -12.52 -11.25 25.29
C VAL A 136 -12.15 -12.71 25.08
N ALA A 137 -13.13 -13.61 25.15
CA ALA A 137 -12.89 -15.04 25.02
C ALA A 137 -13.80 -15.71 23.98
N LEU A 138 -13.19 -16.54 23.14
CA LEU A 138 -13.84 -17.50 22.27
C LEU A 138 -13.64 -18.91 22.84
N ARG A 139 -14.70 -19.72 22.86
CA ARG A 139 -14.66 -21.12 23.31
C ARG A 139 -14.97 -22.09 22.17
N CYS A 140 -14.60 -23.36 22.35
CA CYS A 140 -15.09 -24.50 21.59
C CYS A 140 -14.54 -24.68 20.15
N ASN A 141 -13.23 -24.54 19.95
CA ASN A 141 -12.52 -24.83 18.69
C ASN A 141 -13.06 -24.02 17.48
N LYS A 142 -13.13 -22.70 17.66
CA LYS A 142 -13.70 -21.72 16.73
C LYS A 142 -12.69 -20.66 16.32
N THR A 143 -13.10 -19.77 15.41
CA THR A 143 -12.30 -18.65 14.92
C THR A 143 -12.85 -17.30 15.37
N LEU A 144 -12.02 -16.48 16.03
CA LEU A 144 -12.26 -15.06 16.27
C LEU A 144 -11.47 -14.25 15.24
N LYS A 145 -12.13 -13.39 14.49
CA LYS A 145 -11.49 -12.51 13.51
C LYS A 145 -11.60 -11.06 13.94
N PHE A 146 -10.51 -10.32 13.85
CA PHE A 146 -10.50 -8.87 13.81
C PHE A 146 -10.22 -8.47 12.36
N VAL A 147 -11.13 -7.72 11.75
CA VAL A 147 -11.03 -7.30 10.34
C VAL A 147 -11.34 -5.81 10.26
N ASP A 148 -10.36 -4.99 9.86
CA ASP A 148 -10.51 -3.53 9.82
C ASP A 148 -11.06 -3.00 11.15
N ALA A 149 -10.50 -3.46 12.27
CA ALA A 149 -10.95 -3.16 13.62
C ALA A 149 -9.85 -2.46 14.42
N ASP A 150 -10.24 -1.58 15.33
CA ASP A 150 -9.38 -1.04 16.39
C ASP A 150 -9.92 -1.44 17.75
N VAL A 151 -9.18 -2.29 18.46
CA VAL A 151 -9.60 -2.87 19.73
C VAL A 151 -8.53 -2.68 20.78
N SER A 152 -8.92 -2.19 21.95
CA SER A 152 -8.07 -2.19 23.14
C SER A 152 -8.68 -3.03 24.26
N VAL A 153 -7.84 -3.75 24.98
CA VAL A 153 -8.24 -4.62 26.10
C VAL A 153 -7.30 -4.40 27.28
N ASN A 154 -7.88 -4.05 28.44
CA ASN A 154 -7.14 -3.93 29.69
C ASN A 154 -7.62 -4.99 30.69
N SER A 155 -6.89 -6.08 30.79
CA SER A 155 -7.28 -7.23 31.61
C SER A 155 -6.37 -7.43 32.81
N LYS A 156 -6.94 -7.95 33.89
CA LYS A 156 -6.17 -8.43 35.03
C LYS A 156 -5.48 -9.77 34.73
N TYR A 157 -6.07 -10.60 33.88
CA TYR A 157 -5.61 -11.95 33.52
C TYR A 157 -5.38 -12.01 32.01
N VAL A 158 -5.94 -12.98 31.28
CA VAL A 158 -5.79 -13.04 29.82
C VAL A 158 -6.72 -12.02 29.19
N GLY A 159 -6.17 -11.10 28.39
CA GLY A 159 -6.98 -10.11 27.69
C GLY A 159 -7.82 -10.73 26.59
N VAL A 160 -7.16 -11.38 25.62
CA VAL A 160 -7.81 -11.99 24.46
C VAL A 160 -7.46 -13.48 24.41
N GLY A 161 -8.40 -14.33 24.82
CA GLY A 161 -8.17 -15.77 24.95
C GLY A 161 -8.80 -16.36 26.20
N TRP A 162 -8.44 -17.60 26.52
CA TRP A 162 -8.98 -18.31 27.68
C TRP A 162 -7.89 -18.98 28.52
N GLY A 163 -7.39 -18.24 29.53
CA GLY A 163 -6.46 -18.73 30.56
C GLY A 163 -5.12 -19.27 30.04
N SER A 164 -4.18 -19.51 30.97
CA SER A 164 -3.00 -20.34 30.71
C SER A 164 -3.35 -21.81 31.05
N ALA A 165 -3.12 -22.73 30.11
CA ALA A 165 -3.13 -24.18 30.31
C ALA A 165 -4.47 -24.97 30.43
N SER A 166 -5.60 -24.49 29.90
CA SER A 166 -6.77 -25.38 29.70
C SER A 166 -6.74 -26.07 28.33
N LEU A 167 -6.46 -27.37 28.32
CA LEU A 167 -6.33 -28.23 27.13
C LEU A 167 -7.67 -28.52 26.41
N ASP A 168 -8.80 -28.03 26.92
CA ASP A 168 -10.14 -28.35 26.39
C ASP A 168 -10.60 -27.45 25.24
N ASP A 169 -9.97 -26.29 25.03
CA ASP A 169 -10.24 -25.34 23.93
C ASP A 169 -9.12 -25.34 22.87
N SER A 170 -8.49 -26.52 22.72
CA SER A 170 -7.20 -26.77 22.08
C SER A 170 -7.12 -26.62 20.56
N GLU A 171 -8.08 -25.97 19.88
CA GLU A 171 -7.98 -25.64 18.44
C GLU A 171 -8.46 -24.22 18.09
N ASN A 172 -8.77 -23.37 19.08
CA ASN A 172 -9.21 -22.00 18.79
C ASN A 172 -8.17 -21.21 17.99
N THR A 173 -8.67 -20.42 17.05
CA THR A 173 -7.87 -19.58 16.16
C THR A 173 -8.26 -18.11 16.33
N ILE A 174 -7.27 -17.25 16.47
CA ILE A 174 -7.43 -15.80 16.30
C ILE A 174 -6.82 -15.38 14.96
N VAL A 175 -7.57 -14.63 14.17
CA VAL A 175 -7.09 -13.99 12.94
C VAL A 175 -7.17 -12.49 13.13
N ILE A 176 -6.03 -11.81 13.07
CA ILE A 176 -5.98 -10.35 13.08
C ILE A 176 -5.62 -9.92 11.66
N ASN A 177 -6.58 -9.31 10.98
CA ASN A 177 -6.50 -8.91 9.59
C ASN A 177 -6.64 -7.40 9.46
N HIS A 178 -5.59 -6.71 9.02
CA HIS A 178 -5.58 -5.26 8.84
C HIS A 178 -6.25 -4.53 10.03
N SER A 179 -5.82 -4.86 11.25
CA SER A 179 -6.48 -4.41 12.47
C SER A 179 -5.48 -3.99 13.53
N ARG A 180 -5.87 -3.03 14.36
CA ARG A 180 -5.16 -2.64 15.57
C ARG A 180 -5.70 -3.43 16.76
N LEU A 181 -4.81 -4.08 17.50
CA LEU A 181 -5.14 -4.83 18.71
C LEU A 181 -4.12 -4.50 19.81
N ASP A 182 -4.57 -3.74 20.81
CA ASP A 182 -3.77 -3.27 21.96
C ASP A 182 -4.25 -3.98 23.23
N VAL A 183 -3.50 -4.98 23.68
CA VAL A 183 -3.92 -5.85 24.78
C VAL A 183 -2.88 -5.78 25.89
N LYS A 184 -3.35 -5.44 27.09
CA LYS A 184 -2.54 -5.37 28.30
C LYS A 184 -3.11 -6.34 29.33
N SER A 185 -2.23 -7.09 29.95
CA SER A 185 -2.55 -8.03 31.03
C SER A 185 -1.61 -7.86 32.21
N SER A 186 -2.13 -8.08 33.42
CA SER A 186 -1.31 -7.94 34.65
C SER A 186 -0.69 -9.26 35.15
N ASN A 187 -1.38 -10.39 34.98
CA ASN A 187 -0.97 -11.67 35.61
C ASN A 187 -0.70 -12.82 34.64
N GLU A 188 -1.20 -12.74 33.40
CA GLU A 188 -1.21 -13.82 32.41
C GLU A 188 -0.81 -13.29 31.04
N PRO A 189 -0.59 -14.13 30.02
CA PRO A 189 -0.36 -13.66 28.66
C PRO A 189 -1.49 -12.78 28.13
N ALA A 190 -1.14 -11.71 27.41
CA ALA A 190 -2.10 -10.78 26.82
C ALA A 190 -3.02 -11.48 25.82
N VAL A 191 -2.44 -12.32 24.95
CA VAL A 191 -3.14 -13.11 23.94
C VAL A 191 -2.86 -14.59 24.17
N SER A 192 -3.91 -15.40 24.27
CA SER A 192 -3.83 -16.86 24.50
C SER A 192 -4.76 -17.63 23.55
N TYR A 193 -4.23 -18.08 22.41
CA TYR A 193 -4.92 -18.94 21.42
C TYR A 193 -3.93 -19.86 20.73
N LYS A 194 -4.32 -21.12 20.50
CA LYS A 194 -3.44 -22.10 19.87
C LYS A 194 -2.87 -21.61 18.54
N ASN A 195 -3.76 -21.11 17.68
CA ASN A 195 -3.39 -20.59 16.37
C ASN A 195 -3.59 -19.07 16.37
N ILE A 196 -2.50 -18.34 16.16
CA ILE A 196 -2.50 -16.88 16.02
C ILE A 196 -2.06 -16.58 14.60
N VAL A 197 -2.95 -15.97 13.82
CA VAL A 197 -2.73 -15.67 12.40
C VAL A 197 -2.78 -14.17 12.19
N LEU A 198 -1.68 -13.59 11.73
CA LEU A 198 -1.62 -12.20 11.32
C LEU A 198 -1.74 -12.13 9.80
N LYS A 199 -2.60 -11.25 9.31
CA LYS A 199 -2.77 -10.93 7.89
C LYS A 199 -2.76 -9.42 7.76
N ASP A 200 -1.91 -8.87 6.91
CA ASP A 200 -1.79 -7.41 6.75
C ASP A 200 -1.73 -6.70 8.12
N SER A 201 -1.00 -7.28 9.06
CA SER A 201 -0.86 -6.81 10.45
C SER A 201 0.48 -7.27 11.02
N CYS A 202 1.08 -6.49 11.90
CA CYS A 202 2.41 -6.74 12.47
C CYS A 202 2.42 -6.56 13.99
N ILE A 203 3.35 -7.23 14.68
CA ILE A 203 3.59 -7.02 16.12
C ILE A 203 4.52 -5.81 16.27
N GLU A 204 4.02 -4.73 16.86
CA GLU A 204 4.83 -3.56 17.22
C GLU A 204 5.41 -3.69 18.63
N ASN A 205 4.62 -4.22 19.57
CA ASN A 205 5.03 -4.50 20.93
C ASN A 205 4.63 -5.94 21.29
N PRO A 206 5.55 -6.77 21.82
CA PRO A 206 6.96 -6.48 22.09
C PRO A 206 7.80 -6.37 20.80
N VAL A 207 8.79 -5.47 20.80
CA VAL A 207 9.75 -5.33 19.70
C VAL A 207 10.51 -6.65 19.51
N GLY A 208 10.54 -7.16 18.27
CA GLY A 208 11.12 -8.48 17.96
C GLY A 208 10.29 -9.65 18.48
N GLY A 209 9.04 -9.39 18.87
CA GLY A 209 8.08 -10.42 19.25
C GLY A 209 7.63 -11.27 18.08
N TYR A 210 7.11 -12.46 18.38
CA TYR A 210 6.67 -13.40 17.38
C TYR A 210 5.50 -14.24 17.89
N THR A 211 4.72 -14.79 16.97
CA THR A 211 3.66 -15.75 17.30
C THR A 211 4.26 -17.12 17.56
N ALA A 212 4.03 -17.68 18.75
CA ALA A 212 4.26 -19.07 19.06
C ALA A 212 2.91 -19.81 19.13
N ALA A 213 2.95 -21.13 19.23
CA ALA A 213 1.76 -21.87 19.62
C ALA A 213 1.26 -21.31 20.96
N HIS A 214 -0.03 -21.01 21.05
CA HIS A 214 -0.71 -20.47 22.23
C HIS A 214 -0.50 -18.97 22.52
N TYR A 215 0.65 -18.38 22.23
CA TYR A 215 0.96 -17.03 22.72
C TYR A 215 1.65 -16.14 21.70
N ILE A 216 1.57 -14.84 21.92
CA ILE A 216 2.55 -13.89 21.40
C ILE A 216 3.70 -13.82 22.40
N CYS A 217 4.92 -14.04 21.91
CA CYS A 217 6.11 -14.08 22.72
C CYS A 217 6.96 -12.82 22.50
N THR A 218 7.67 -12.42 23.54
CA THR A 218 8.82 -11.52 23.47
C THR A 218 9.98 -12.16 22.69
N SER A 219 10.97 -11.35 22.30
CA SER A 219 12.22 -11.84 21.68
C SER A 219 13.01 -12.83 22.56
N SER A 220 12.76 -12.84 23.87
CA SER A 220 13.32 -13.79 24.83
C SER A 220 12.45 -15.04 25.04
N SER A 221 11.46 -15.28 24.15
CA SER A 221 10.56 -16.44 24.18
C SER A 221 9.61 -16.54 25.39
N ASN A 222 9.50 -15.48 26.20
CA ASN A 222 8.48 -15.38 27.25
C ASN A 222 7.16 -14.88 26.66
N ALA A 223 6.04 -15.41 27.14
CA ALA A 223 4.71 -14.91 26.76
C ALA A 223 4.56 -13.42 27.15
N ALA A 224 4.07 -12.61 26.21
CA ALA A 224 3.95 -11.17 26.38
C ALA A 224 2.71 -10.81 27.20
N GLN A 225 2.87 -9.84 28.11
CA GLN A 225 1.78 -9.24 28.89
C GLN A 225 1.29 -7.92 28.29
N GLU A 226 2.07 -7.34 27.38
CA GLU A 226 1.68 -6.18 26.60
C GLU A 226 1.88 -6.52 25.13
N VAL A 227 0.80 -6.46 24.36
CA VAL A 227 0.79 -6.74 22.93
C VAL A 227 0.17 -5.56 22.22
N LEU A 228 0.91 -4.97 21.29
CA LEU A 228 0.38 -4.04 20.31
C LEU A 228 0.59 -4.64 18.93
N ILE A 229 -0.51 -4.89 18.24
CA ILE A 229 -0.55 -5.28 16.85
C ILE A 229 -1.16 -4.12 16.07
N SER A 230 -0.56 -3.80 14.94
CA SER A 230 -1.00 -2.71 14.08
C SER A 230 -1.26 -3.19 12.66
N PRO A 231 -2.13 -2.48 11.91
CA PRO A 231 -2.35 -2.75 10.50
C PRO A 231 -1.09 -2.50 9.66
N VAL A 232 -0.92 -3.31 8.63
CA VAL A 232 0.12 -3.14 7.61
C VAL A 232 -0.52 -2.64 6.33
N ASP A 233 -0.31 -1.36 6.04
CA ASP A 233 -0.73 -0.72 4.80
C ASP A 233 0.32 -0.98 3.72
N LYS A 234 -0.11 -1.44 2.54
CA LYS A 234 0.74 -1.60 1.35
C LYS A 234 0.61 -0.37 0.48
N TYR A 235 1.72 0.16 0.00
CA TYR A 235 1.72 1.38 -0.81
C TYR A 235 1.58 1.13 -2.31
N GLY A 236 1.52 -0.11 -2.80
CA GLY A 236 1.49 -0.38 -4.26
C GLY A 236 2.84 -0.21 -4.95
N ILE A 237 3.92 -0.37 -4.21
CA ILE A 237 5.30 -0.45 -4.70
C ILE A 237 5.87 -1.78 -4.20
N GLU A 238 6.64 -2.46 -5.03
CA GLU A 238 7.32 -3.70 -4.73
C GLU A 238 8.75 -3.69 -5.25
N ILE A 239 9.65 -4.30 -4.48
CA ILE A 239 11.06 -4.51 -4.85
C ILE A 239 11.40 -5.97 -4.60
N ASP A 240 11.74 -6.73 -5.63
CA ASP A 240 12.07 -8.16 -5.53
C ASP A 240 11.07 -8.98 -4.71
N ASP A 241 9.77 -8.88 -5.05
CA ASP A 241 8.65 -9.53 -4.34
C ASP A 241 8.42 -9.02 -2.89
N VAL A 242 9.14 -7.98 -2.45
CA VAL A 242 8.95 -7.33 -1.15
C VAL A 242 8.06 -6.09 -1.32
N PRO A 243 6.80 -6.11 -0.85
CA PRO A 243 5.95 -4.93 -0.89
C PRO A 243 6.45 -3.85 0.06
N VAL A 244 6.41 -2.60 -0.39
CA VAL A 244 6.64 -1.44 0.46
C VAL A 244 5.39 -1.18 1.28
N THR A 245 5.58 -1.03 2.58
CA THR A 245 4.52 -0.91 3.58
C THR A 245 4.83 0.19 4.60
N ASN A 246 3.83 0.61 5.37
CA ASN A 246 4.04 1.52 6.50
C ASN A 246 5.10 1.00 7.49
N VAL A 247 5.23 -0.32 7.67
CA VAL A 247 6.17 -0.95 8.62
C VAL A 247 7.61 -0.97 8.12
N ASN A 248 7.85 -1.29 6.84
CA ASN A 248 9.20 -1.43 6.28
C ASN A 248 9.65 -0.20 5.47
N SER A 249 8.84 0.85 5.37
CA SER A 249 9.15 2.06 4.58
C SER A 249 10.52 2.69 4.89
N SER A 250 10.99 2.63 6.15
CA SER A 250 12.31 3.17 6.52
C SER A 250 13.50 2.31 6.07
N ASP A 251 13.27 1.03 5.76
CA ASP A 251 14.28 0.07 5.28
C ASP A 251 13.58 -1.13 4.62
N VAL A 252 13.22 -0.99 3.35
CA VAL A 252 12.32 -1.93 2.65
C VAL A 252 12.93 -3.33 2.59
N MET A 253 14.24 -3.41 2.37
CA MET A 253 14.96 -4.66 2.18
C MET A 253 15.69 -5.14 3.45
N GLY A 254 15.65 -4.36 4.53
CA GLY A 254 16.40 -4.65 5.76
C GLY A 254 17.92 -4.46 5.66
N ASP A 255 18.41 -3.81 4.59
CA ASP A 255 19.84 -3.58 4.33
C ASP A 255 20.24 -2.10 4.35
N GLY A 256 19.30 -1.21 4.67
CA GLY A 256 19.45 0.24 4.77
C GLY A 256 19.54 0.97 3.42
N LYS A 257 19.41 0.28 2.29
CA LYS A 257 19.62 0.88 0.96
C LYS A 257 18.37 1.35 0.25
N VAL A 258 17.21 0.82 0.62
CA VAL A 258 15.94 1.26 0.03
C VAL A 258 15.02 1.81 1.11
N THR A 259 14.56 3.05 0.91
CA THR A 259 13.62 3.71 1.80
C THR A 259 12.49 4.33 0.99
N TYR A 260 11.31 4.42 1.57
CA TYR A 260 10.14 5.09 0.99
C TYR A 260 9.59 6.12 1.97
N ASP A 261 9.37 7.33 1.46
CA ASP A 261 8.65 8.39 2.17
C ASP A 261 7.25 8.51 1.56
N ALA A 262 6.22 8.19 2.36
CA ALA A 262 4.83 8.20 1.90
C ALA A 262 4.28 9.62 1.72
N ASP A 263 4.76 10.60 2.49
CA ASP A 263 4.31 11.99 2.42
C ASP A 263 4.80 12.66 1.14
N THR A 264 6.06 12.40 0.77
CA THR A 264 6.65 12.92 -0.47
C THR A 264 6.55 11.96 -1.65
N LYS A 265 5.93 10.77 -1.45
CA LYS A 265 5.85 9.68 -2.42
C LYS A 265 7.20 9.40 -3.07
N THR A 266 8.25 9.27 -2.26
CA THR A 266 9.64 9.17 -2.75
C THR A 266 10.26 7.84 -2.35
N LEU A 267 10.50 6.97 -3.32
CA LEU A 267 11.33 5.78 -3.19
C LEU A 267 12.80 6.15 -3.42
N THR A 268 13.65 6.00 -2.41
CA THR A 268 15.08 6.32 -2.50
C THR A 268 15.92 5.05 -2.58
N LEU A 269 16.76 4.96 -3.62
CA LEU A 269 17.73 3.89 -3.84
C LEU A 269 19.13 4.39 -3.50
N LYS A 270 19.77 3.83 -2.46
CA LYS A 270 21.10 4.19 -1.96
C LYS A 270 22.13 3.12 -2.34
N GLY A 271 22.11 2.74 -3.62
CA GLY A 271 22.90 1.65 -4.16
C GLY A 271 22.21 0.29 -4.05
N GLY A 272 22.97 -0.79 -4.32
CA GLY A 272 22.45 -2.16 -4.30
C GLY A 272 22.17 -2.75 -5.68
N THR A 273 21.80 -4.04 -5.68
CA THR A 273 21.42 -4.79 -6.88
C THR A 273 20.07 -5.44 -6.61
N TYR A 274 19.09 -5.11 -7.44
CA TYR A 274 17.74 -5.65 -7.40
C TYR A 274 17.42 -6.33 -8.72
N SER A 275 16.34 -7.10 -8.79
CA SER A 275 15.86 -7.72 -10.02
C SER A 275 14.61 -7.06 -10.60
N TYR A 276 13.77 -6.49 -9.75
CA TYR A 276 12.50 -5.92 -10.14
C TYR A 276 12.05 -4.79 -9.23
N ILE A 277 11.50 -3.73 -9.81
CA ILE A 277 10.83 -2.63 -9.10
C ILE A 277 9.53 -2.32 -9.83
N ASN A 278 8.40 -2.24 -9.11
CA ASN A 278 7.14 -1.80 -9.71
C ASN A 278 6.54 -0.57 -9.01
N ASN A 279 5.62 0.08 -9.73
CA ASN A 279 4.68 1.05 -9.19
C ASN A 279 3.31 0.73 -9.77
N THR A 280 2.42 0.17 -8.95
CA THR A 280 1.09 -0.29 -9.38
C THR A 280 -0.04 0.61 -8.88
N ASP A 281 0.22 1.51 -7.92
CA ASP A 281 -0.86 2.29 -7.26
C ASP A 281 -0.39 3.63 -6.65
N VAL A 282 0.86 4.07 -6.91
CA VAL A 282 1.37 5.36 -6.41
C VAL A 282 1.42 6.38 -7.53
N GLU A 283 0.32 7.10 -7.68
CA GLU A 283 0.25 8.25 -8.59
C GLU A 283 1.25 9.35 -8.21
N GLY A 284 2.11 9.73 -9.15
CA GLY A 284 3.16 10.73 -8.98
C GLY A 284 4.39 10.26 -8.18
N LEU A 285 4.71 8.95 -8.19
CA LEU A 285 5.88 8.40 -7.51
C LEU A 285 7.18 9.06 -7.99
N THR A 286 8.08 9.39 -7.07
CA THR A 286 9.47 9.73 -7.38
C THR A 286 10.41 8.60 -6.97
N ILE A 287 11.12 8.01 -7.93
CA ILE A 287 12.25 7.11 -7.70
C ILE A 287 13.53 7.93 -7.73
N ASN A 288 14.11 8.19 -6.55
CA ASN A 288 15.35 8.92 -6.36
C ASN A 288 16.55 7.96 -6.24
N VAL A 289 17.36 7.88 -7.28
CA VAL A 289 18.61 7.13 -7.33
C VAL A 289 19.70 7.96 -6.65
N ALA A 290 19.79 7.82 -5.33
CA ALA A 290 20.71 8.58 -4.51
C ALA A 290 22.16 8.14 -4.74
N ASP A 291 22.43 6.83 -4.84
CA ASP A 291 23.75 6.28 -5.16
C ASP A 291 23.62 5.21 -6.24
N ASP A 292 24.75 4.77 -6.81
CA ASP A 292 24.76 3.86 -7.98
C ASP A 292 24.04 2.54 -7.71
N THR A 293 22.92 2.32 -8.39
CA THR A 293 22.04 1.16 -8.23
C THR A 293 21.95 0.37 -9.52
N THR A 294 21.93 -0.96 -9.40
CA THR A 294 21.68 -1.87 -10.52
C THR A 294 20.32 -2.56 -10.35
N VAL A 295 19.53 -2.62 -11.42
CA VAL A 295 18.35 -3.49 -11.50
C VAL A 295 18.56 -4.45 -12.66
N ARG A 296 18.73 -5.74 -12.36
CA ARG A 296 19.05 -6.78 -13.33
C ARG A 296 18.09 -7.96 -13.22
N ASN A 297 17.33 -8.20 -14.29
CA ASN A 297 16.52 -9.40 -14.43
C ASN A 297 17.11 -10.32 -15.51
N SER A 298 17.70 -11.43 -15.07
CA SER A 298 18.31 -12.44 -15.94
C SER A 298 17.41 -13.64 -16.25
N SER A 299 16.12 -13.59 -15.89
CA SER A 299 15.17 -14.70 -16.05
C SER A 299 13.97 -14.29 -16.89
N SER A 300 13.66 -15.05 -17.94
CA SER A 300 12.46 -14.82 -18.76
C SER A 300 11.17 -15.26 -18.07
N SER A 301 11.25 -16.07 -17.01
CA SER A 301 10.07 -16.49 -16.23
C SER A 301 9.69 -15.49 -15.15
N ASN A 302 10.67 -14.80 -14.56
CA ASN A 302 10.44 -13.90 -13.45
C ASN A 302 10.00 -12.54 -13.99
N ASN A 303 8.81 -12.08 -13.61
CA ASN A 303 8.24 -10.81 -14.08
C ASN A 303 8.30 -10.65 -15.61
N TYR A 304 8.21 -11.77 -16.33
CA TYR A 304 8.35 -11.86 -17.79
C TYR A 304 9.65 -11.25 -18.34
N GLY A 305 10.74 -11.29 -17.55
CA GLY A 305 12.04 -10.74 -17.93
C GLY A 305 12.15 -9.22 -17.86
N LYS A 306 11.22 -8.55 -17.18
CA LYS A 306 11.21 -7.09 -17.00
C LYS A 306 11.96 -6.68 -15.74
N THR A 307 12.57 -5.50 -15.75
CA THR A 307 13.20 -4.91 -14.55
C THR A 307 12.35 -3.84 -13.87
N PHE A 308 11.56 -3.08 -14.65
CA PHE A 308 10.60 -2.13 -14.12
C PHE A 308 9.23 -2.31 -14.77
N GLU A 309 8.19 -2.14 -13.97
CA GLU A 309 6.80 -2.06 -14.41
C GLU A 309 6.11 -0.87 -13.73
N ILE A 310 5.56 0.03 -14.54
CA ILE A 310 4.97 1.27 -14.08
C ILE A 310 3.55 1.37 -14.64
N ASP A 311 2.60 1.54 -13.73
CA ASP A 311 1.18 1.67 -14.04
C ASP A 311 0.66 3.09 -13.72
N GLU A 312 1.44 3.91 -13.04
CA GLU A 312 1.06 5.24 -12.53
C GLU A 312 2.18 6.27 -12.80
N ASP A 313 1.86 7.57 -12.83
CA ASP A 313 2.84 8.62 -13.16
C ASP A 313 4.09 8.49 -12.29
N THR A 314 5.25 8.35 -12.93
CA THR A 314 6.50 8.04 -12.21
C THR A 314 7.66 8.90 -12.72
N THR A 315 8.39 9.50 -11.78
CA THR A 315 9.62 10.26 -12.04
C THR A 315 10.85 9.51 -11.55
N ILE A 316 11.79 9.19 -12.45
CA ILE A 316 13.13 8.72 -12.09
C ILE A 316 14.09 9.92 -12.06
N THR A 317 14.79 10.09 -10.95
CA THR A 317 15.75 11.18 -10.72
C THR A 317 16.91 10.72 -9.84
N GLY A 318 17.85 11.61 -9.54
CA GLY A 318 18.92 11.37 -8.57
C GLY A 318 20.32 11.47 -9.18
N LYS A 319 21.30 11.67 -8.30
CA LYS A 319 22.71 11.87 -8.67
C LYS A 319 23.42 10.55 -9.02
N GLY A 320 22.92 9.43 -8.50
CA GLY A 320 23.46 8.10 -8.73
C GLY A 320 23.19 7.62 -10.14
N LYS A 321 24.02 6.73 -10.62
CA LYS A 321 23.80 6.05 -11.89
C LYS A 321 22.84 4.88 -11.70
N LEU A 322 21.78 4.81 -12.51
CA LEU A 322 20.92 3.65 -12.59
C LEU A 322 21.37 2.74 -13.74
N THR A 323 21.73 1.50 -13.43
CA THR A 323 22.07 0.49 -14.44
C THR A 323 20.95 -0.53 -14.55
N ILE A 324 20.36 -0.67 -15.73
CA ILE A 324 19.26 -1.60 -16.01
C ILE A 324 19.75 -2.67 -16.98
N ASP A 325 19.53 -3.94 -16.64
CA ASP A 325 19.92 -5.09 -17.46
C ASP A 325 18.79 -6.13 -17.46
N ALA A 326 18.03 -6.18 -18.55
CA ALA A 326 16.81 -6.98 -18.64
C ALA A 326 16.86 -7.95 -19.83
N VAL A 327 16.35 -9.16 -19.64
CA VAL A 327 16.24 -10.15 -20.73
C VAL A 327 15.03 -9.95 -21.63
N SER A 328 14.10 -9.04 -21.27
CA SER A 328 12.96 -8.66 -22.11
C SER A 328 12.79 -7.15 -22.20
N VAL A 329 12.27 -6.50 -21.14
CA VAL A 329 11.99 -5.06 -21.12
C VAL A 329 12.72 -4.36 -19.98
N GLY A 330 13.42 -3.28 -20.25
CA GLY A 330 14.06 -2.46 -19.22
C GLY A 330 13.01 -1.78 -18.33
N ILE A 331 12.24 -0.86 -18.91
CA ILE A 331 11.12 -0.19 -18.24
C ILE A 331 9.87 -0.33 -19.10
N LYS A 332 8.86 -1.01 -18.55
CA LYS A 332 7.53 -1.13 -19.15
C LYS A 332 6.57 -0.15 -18.47
N ASP A 333 6.03 0.77 -19.24
CA ASP A 333 4.93 1.67 -18.86
C ASP A 333 3.63 1.06 -19.44
N ARG A 334 2.61 0.78 -18.62
CA ARG A 334 1.47 -0.06 -19.04
C ARG A 334 0.13 0.64 -19.20
N TYR A 335 -0.14 1.69 -18.42
CA TYR A 335 -1.49 2.24 -18.32
C TYR A 335 -1.44 3.75 -18.21
N ASP A 336 -1.87 4.49 -19.24
CA ASP A 336 -2.30 5.89 -19.12
C ASP A 336 -1.32 6.80 -18.31
N SER A 337 -0.02 6.50 -18.29
CA SER A 337 0.94 7.12 -17.36
C SER A 337 2.02 7.92 -18.07
N THR A 338 2.68 8.80 -17.32
CA THR A 338 3.83 9.56 -17.74
C THR A 338 5.09 9.08 -17.03
N LEU A 339 5.97 8.39 -17.76
CA LEU A 339 7.35 8.19 -17.33
C LEU A 339 8.17 9.48 -17.55
N THR A 340 8.61 10.09 -16.44
CA THR A 340 9.54 11.23 -16.45
C THR A 340 10.94 10.82 -16.00
N ILE A 341 11.95 11.06 -16.82
CA ILE A 341 13.36 10.84 -16.47
C ILE A 341 14.06 12.20 -16.37
N LYS A 342 14.34 12.66 -15.14
CA LYS A 342 14.76 14.03 -14.86
C LYS A 342 16.06 14.08 -14.06
N ASN A 343 17.05 14.84 -14.56
CA ASN A 343 18.36 15.00 -13.92
C ASN A 343 19.00 13.65 -13.56
N ALA A 344 18.84 12.64 -14.42
CA ALA A 344 19.24 11.26 -14.16
C ALA A 344 20.33 10.79 -15.12
N ASN A 345 21.10 9.80 -14.68
CA ASN A 345 22.09 9.10 -15.51
C ASN A 345 21.73 7.61 -15.55
N ILE A 346 21.29 7.12 -16.70
CA ILE A 346 20.76 5.75 -16.83
C ILE A 346 21.46 5.01 -17.95
N ASP A 347 21.96 3.81 -17.65
CA ASP A 347 22.39 2.84 -18.65
C ASP A 347 21.37 1.71 -18.74
N ILE A 348 20.93 1.34 -19.94
CA ILE A 348 19.94 0.28 -20.15
C ILE A 348 20.47 -0.70 -21.19
N VAL A 349 20.48 -1.99 -20.83
CA VAL A 349 20.72 -3.11 -21.73
C VAL A 349 19.49 -4.01 -21.69
N ALA A 350 18.70 -4.04 -22.76
CA ALA A 350 17.51 -4.87 -22.86
C ALA A 350 17.04 -5.00 -24.31
N PRO A 351 16.42 -6.12 -24.74
CA PRO A 351 15.82 -6.22 -26.06
C PRO A 351 14.89 -5.06 -26.41
N CYS A 352 13.99 -4.71 -25.48
CA CYS A 352 13.21 -3.47 -25.49
C CYS A 352 13.61 -2.63 -24.28
N ALA A 353 14.24 -1.46 -24.46
CA ALA A 353 14.74 -0.71 -23.30
C ALA A 353 13.66 0.10 -22.57
N LEU A 354 12.98 1.01 -23.28
CA LEU A 354 11.83 1.77 -22.77
C LEU A 354 10.62 1.49 -23.65
N GLU A 355 9.55 0.97 -23.07
CA GLU A 355 8.40 0.48 -23.81
C GLU A 355 7.09 0.92 -23.15
N GLY A 356 6.21 1.61 -23.88
CA GLY A 356 4.82 1.81 -23.50
C GLY A 356 3.96 0.54 -23.75
N PRO A 357 2.63 0.58 -23.61
CA PRO A 357 1.78 -0.58 -23.82
C PRO A 357 1.55 -0.85 -25.30
N GLU A 358 1.42 -2.14 -25.63
CA GLU A 358 1.05 -2.54 -26.98
C GLU A 358 -0.41 -2.12 -27.25
N VAL A 359 -0.60 -1.25 -28.25
CA VAL A 359 -1.85 -0.92 -29.00
C VAL A 359 -3.01 -0.18 -28.28
N ASP A 360 -3.39 0.98 -28.84
CA ASP A 360 -4.68 1.71 -28.77
C ASP A 360 -5.37 1.90 -27.41
N LYS A 361 -4.63 1.73 -26.31
CA LYS A 361 -5.15 1.85 -24.94
C LYS A 361 -4.17 2.62 -24.06
N GLY A 362 -4.06 3.92 -24.31
CA GLY A 362 -3.78 4.86 -23.25
C GLY A 362 -2.89 6.06 -23.59
N PHE A 363 -2.74 6.93 -22.59
CA PHE A 363 -2.09 8.25 -22.58
C PHE A 363 -0.59 8.18 -22.23
N GLU A 364 0.20 7.29 -22.86
CA GLU A 364 1.58 7.11 -22.41
C GLU A 364 2.56 8.11 -23.01
N LYS A 365 3.31 8.78 -22.13
CA LYS A 365 4.22 9.84 -22.49
C LYS A 365 5.57 9.68 -21.82
N LEU A 366 6.62 9.71 -22.63
CA LEU A 366 7.99 9.75 -22.12
C LEU A 366 8.48 11.19 -22.09
N ILE A 367 8.89 11.67 -20.92
CA ILE A 367 9.50 13.00 -20.75
C ILE A 367 10.92 12.85 -20.23
N ILE A 368 11.91 13.31 -21.00
CA ILE A 368 13.32 13.28 -20.59
C ILE A 368 13.82 14.71 -20.43
N ILE A 369 14.31 15.03 -19.23
CA ILE A 369 14.68 16.40 -18.84
C ILE A 369 16.10 16.41 -18.26
N ASN A 370 17.04 17.08 -18.94
CA ASN A 370 18.42 17.23 -18.45
C ASN A 370 19.05 15.91 -17.96
N SER A 371 18.79 14.82 -18.69
CA SER A 371 19.22 13.47 -18.33
C SER A 371 20.14 12.88 -19.40
N ALA A 372 21.03 11.99 -18.96
CA ALA A 372 21.86 11.17 -19.82
C ALA A 372 21.32 9.74 -19.83
N LEU A 373 21.04 9.20 -21.02
CA LEU A 373 20.62 7.81 -21.20
C LEU A 373 21.58 7.14 -22.19
N ASN A 374 22.13 5.98 -21.81
CA ASN A 374 22.88 5.11 -22.71
C ASN A 374 22.11 3.79 -22.88
N ILE A 375 21.38 3.67 -23.98
CA ILE A 375 20.53 2.53 -24.29
C ILE A 375 21.22 1.64 -25.31
N ASN A 376 21.30 0.34 -25.01
CA ASN A 376 21.80 -0.70 -25.91
C ASN A 376 20.79 -1.85 -25.99
N SER A 377 20.06 -1.90 -27.10
CA SER A 377 18.97 -2.84 -27.31
C SER A 377 19.21 -3.75 -28.50
N SER A 378 18.67 -4.98 -28.44
CA SER A 378 18.74 -5.91 -29.56
C SER A 378 17.54 -5.81 -30.52
N ASP A 379 16.40 -5.31 -30.05
CA ASP A 379 15.19 -5.09 -30.84
C ASP A 379 14.88 -3.59 -31.01
N ARG A 380 14.45 -2.91 -29.96
CA ARG A 380 14.01 -1.50 -30.00
C ARG A 380 14.42 -0.73 -28.74
N ALA A 381 15.03 0.44 -28.91
CA ALA A 381 15.51 1.24 -27.78
C ALA A 381 14.38 1.97 -27.05
N ILE A 382 13.51 2.66 -27.79
CA ILE A 382 12.38 3.42 -27.22
C ILE A 382 11.18 3.26 -28.16
N SER A 383 10.07 2.77 -27.64
CA SER A 383 8.87 2.49 -28.44
C SER A 383 7.58 2.63 -27.64
N GLU A 384 6.48 2.83 -28.37
CA GLU A 384 5.10 2.70 -27.89
C GLU A 384 4.67 3.75 -26.84
N PHE A 385 5.38 4.89 -26.76
CA PHE A 385 4.91 6.06 -26.03
C PHE A 385 3.91 6.85 -26.87
N ASN A 386 2.67 6.35 -26.97
CA ASN A 386 1.69 6.76 -27.97
C ASN A 386 1.32 8.25 -27.95
N TYR A 387 1.56 8.96 -26.84
CA TYR A 387 1.35 10.41 -26.69
C TYR A 387 2.64 11.24 -26.82
N GLY A 388 3.70 10.59 -27.27
CA GLY A 388 4.92 11.20 -27.75
C GLY A 388 6.07 11.16 -26.75
N ILE A 389 7.25 11.49 -27.28
CA ILE A 389 8.48 11.63 -26.52
C ILE A 389 8.83 13.10 -26.46
N VAL A 390 9.03 13.63 -25.26
CA VAL A 390 9.42 15.02 -25.02
C VAL A 390 10.83 15.08 -24.48
N LEU A 391 11.74 15.69 -25.25
CA LEU A 391 13.09 15.98 -24.81
C LEU A 391 13.18 17.45 -24.38
N LYS A 392 13.54 17.71 -23.13
CA LYS A 392 13.78 19.06 -22.60
C LYS A 392 15.23 19.18 -22.16
N ASN A 393 15.97 20.12 -22.74
CA ASN A 393 17.41 20.29 -22.50
C ASN A 393 18.18 18.98 -22.72
N CYS A 394 17.75 18.18 -23.69
CA CYS A 394 18.32 16.91 -24.08
C CYS A 394 18.22 16.76 -25.58
N LYS A 395 19.17 16.04 -26.17
CA LYS A 395 19.11 15.60 -27.55
C LYS A 395 19.54 14.14 -27.66
N ILE A 396 18.95 13.45 -28.63
CA ILE A 396 19.51 12.19 -29.12
C ILE A 396 20.80 12.54 -29.88
N VAL A 397 21.91 11.90 -29.50
CA VAL A 397 23.22 12.02 -30.16
C VAL A 397 23.67 10.72 -30.81
N THR A 398 22.95 9.63 -30.55
CA THR A 398 23.10 8.36 -31.26
C THR A 398 21.70 7.75 -31.39
N PRO A 399 21.26 7.38 -32.60
CA PRO A 399 21.94 7.63 -33.88
C PRO A 399 22.11 9.14 -34.15
N GLU A 400 23.03 9.52 -35.05
CA GLU A 400 23.29 10.94 -35.36
C GLU A 400 22.03 11.64 -35.88
N ILE A 401 21.23 10.89 -36.64
CA ILE A 401 19.91 11.31 -37.11
C ILE A 401 18.90 10.25 -36.64
N ALA A 402 18.10 10.62 -35.65
CA ALA A 402 16.98 9.83 -35.16
C ALA A 402 15.66 10.47 -35.60
N ILE A 403 14.67 9.64 -35.95
CA ILE A 403 13.31 10.09 -36.23
C ILE A 403 12.40 9.64 -35.10
N ILE A 404 11.77 10.60 -34.42
CA ILE A 404 10.73 10.33 -33.42
C ILE A 404 9.37 10.38 -34.14
N SER A 405 8.61 9.30 -34.11
CA SER A 405 7.27 9.28 -34.69
C SER A 405 6.21 9.87 -33.75
N ASP A 406 5.05 10.22 -34.32
CA ASP A 406 3.89 10.68 -33.54
C ASP A 406 3.39 9.64 -32.53
N ARG A 407 3.71 8.36 -32.73
CA ARG A 407 3.39 7.25 -31.81
C ARG A 407 4.49 7.00 -30.76
N GLY A 408 5.45 7.92 -30.62
CA GLY A 408 6.56 7.83 -29.66
C GLY A 408 7.47 6.62 -29.87
N ASN A 409 7.76 6.31 -31.14
CA ASN A 409 8.83 5.38 -31.49
C ASN A 409 10.08 6.15 -31.92
N VAL A 410 11.25 5.62 -31.58
CA VAL A 410 12.53 6.14 -32.09
C VAL A 410 13.07 5.24 -33.19
N TYR A 411 13.19 5.81 -34.38
CA TYR A 411 13.71 5.16 -35.58
C TYR A 411 15.09 5.71 -35.97
N GLU A 412 15.82 4.91 -36.73
CA GLU A 412 16.99 5.33 -37.50
C GLU A 412 16.59 6.36 -38.59
N SER A 413 17.57 6.85 -39.35
CA SER A 413 17.37 7.90 -40.36
C SER A 413 16.40 7.55 -41.50
N ASP A 414 16.06 6.28 -41.69
CA ASP A 414 15.11 5.81 -42.70
C ASP A 414 13.63 5.97 -42.28
N GLY A 415 13.38 6.28 -41.00
CA GLY A 415 12.06 6.44 -40.41
C GLY A 415 11.25 5.14 -40.33
N LYS A 416 11.90 3.98 -40.47
CA LYS A 416 11.26 2.65 -40.53
C LYS A 416 11.94 1.63 -39.62
N THR A 417 13.26 1.66 -39.55
CA THR A 417 14.06 0.73 -38.74
C THR A 417 14.15 1.27 -37.32
N PHE A 418 13.73 0.49 -36.32
CA PHE A 418 13.85 0.91 -34.92
C PHE A 418 15.31 1.17 -34.55
N ALA A 419 15.54 2.28 -33.86
CA ALA A 419 16.84 2.55 -33.30
C ALA A 419 17.13 1.54 -32.18
N LYS A 420 18.30 0.91 -32.25
CA LYS A 420 18.74 -0.12 -31.28
C LYS A 420 19.69 0.44 -30.24
N VAL A 421 20.55 1.37 -30.66
CA VAL A 421 21.47 2.06 -29.77
C VAL A 421 21.05 3.52 -29.73
N VAL A 422 20.54 3.95 -28.58
CA VAL A 422 20.13 5.33 -28.36
C VAL A 422 20.98 5.96 -27.27
N LYS A 423 21.62 7.08 -27.58
CA LYS A 423 22.30 7.90 -26.57
C LYS A 423 21.61 9.23 -26.51
N ILE A 424 21.09 9.56 -25.34
CA ILE A 424 20.53 10.88 -25.04
C ILE A 424 21.50 11.57 -24.11
N LYS A 425 21.85 12.82 -24.44
CA LYS A 425 22.69 13.66 -23.60
C LYS A 425 21.97 14.95 -23.27
N PRO A 426 22.23 15.53 -22.09
CA PRO A 426 21.85 16.90 -21.82
C PRO A 426 22.42 17.83 -22.90
N ILE A 427 21.56 18.70 -23.44
CA ILE A 427 21.99 19.93 -24.10
C ILE A 427 22.21 20.86 -22.91
N GLY A 428 23.45 21.00 -22.44
CA GLY A 428 23.71 21.75 -21.21
C GLY A 428 23.03 23.12 -21.20
N VAL A 429 22.82 23.68 -20.01
CA VAL A 429 22.16 24.98 -19.87
C VAL A 429 23.13 26.08 -20.31
N LYS A 430 22.68 27.00 -21.18
CA LYS A 430 23.49 28.17 -21.54
C LYS A 430 23.89 28.93 -20.27
N GLY A 431 25.18 29.11 -20.06
CA GLY A 431 25.76 29.73 -18.88
C GLY A 431 26.19 28.75 -17.78
N ASP A 432 25.72 27.50 -17.80
CA ASP A 432 26.23 26.42 -16.94
C ASP A 432 27.41 25.75 -17.64
N VAL A 433 28.54 26.44 -17.63
CA VAL A 433 29.79 25.99 -18.26
C VAL A 433 30.49 24.92 -17.43
N THR A 434 30.08 24.76 -16.17
CA THR A 434 30.54 23.70 -15.29
C THR A 434 29.84 22.38 -15.55
N GLY A 435 28.58 22.41 -15.98
CA GLY A 435 27.70 21.26 -16.14
C GLY A 435 27.15 20.75 -14.80
N ASP A 436 27.12 21.60 -13.76
CA ASP A 436 26.67 21.22 -12.42
C ASP A 436 25.16 21.45 -12.19
N GLY A 437 24.45 21.87 -13.24
CA GLY A 437 23.03 22.16 -13.24
C GLY A 437 22.68 23.56 -12.73
N LYS A 438 23.67 24.41 -12.41
CA LYS A 438 23.47 25.77 -11.90
C LYS A 438 24.33 26.76 -12.69
N ILE A 439 23.84 27.99 -12.81
CA ILE A 439 24.62 29.11 -13.34
C ILE A 439 25.16 29.90 -12.15
N ALA A 440 26.44 29.75 -11.83
CA ALA A 440 27.09 30.28 -10.64
C ALA A 440 28.43 31.00 -10.94
N VAL A 441 29.08 31.51 -9.88
CA VAL A 441 30.39 32.19 -9.99
C VAL A 441 31.50 31.26 -10.53
N THR A 442 31.34 29.96 -10.34
CA THR A 442 32.22 28.93 -10.86
C THR A 442 32.23 28.93 -12.40
N ASP A 443 31.09 29.13 -13.04
CA ASP A 443 30.98 29.27 -14.51
C ASP A 443 31.68 30.52 -15.01
N ILE A 444 31.45 31.66 -14.34
CA ILE A 444 32.14 32.93 -14.62
C ILE A 444 33.65 32.71 -14.59
N THR A 445 34.15 31.99 -13.57
CA THR A 445 35.58 31.74 -13.40
C THR A 445 36.14 30.88 -14.54
N LYS A 446 35.42 29.83 -14.97
CA LYS A 446 35.79 28.99 -16.12
C LYS A 446 35.84 29.78 -17.42
N VAL A 447 34.80 30.57 -17.71
CA VAL A 447 34.73 31.40 -18.93
C VAL A 447 35.82 32.46 -18.94
N ALA A 448 36.07 33.13 -17.80
CA ALA A 448 37.14 34.11 -17.68
C ALA A 448 38.53 33.48 -17.91
N ALA A 449 38.76 32.27 -17.43
CA ALA A 449 40.02 31.55 -17.66
C ALA A 449 40.23 31.20 -19.13
N HIS A 450 39.16 30.87 -19.86
CA HIS A 450 39.20 30.60 -21.30
C HIS A 450 39.49 31.86 -22.12
N ILE A 451 38.79 32.96 -21.84
CA ILE A 451 39.03 34.26 -22.49
C ILE A 451 40.48 34.72 -22.29
N LYS A 452 41.06 34.46 -21.11
CA LYS A 452 42.46 34.77 -20.80
C LYS A 452 43.47 33.76 -21.37
N GLY A 453 43.02 32.73 -22.08
CA GLY A 453 43.87 31.66 -22.62
C GLY A 453 44.57 30.81 -21.55
N LYS A 454 44.10 30.85 -20.29
CA LYS A 454 44.71 30.11 -19.16
C LYS A 454 44.21 28.67 -19.07
N LYS A 455 42.93 28.44 -19.39
CA LYS A 455 42.32 27.11 -19.44
C LYS A 455 41.24 27.09 -20.51
N LEU A 456 41.46 26.35 -21.59
CA LEU A 456 40.53 26.30 -22.70
C LEU A 456 39.31 25.43 -22.35
N LEU A 457 38.12 25.86 -22.80
CA LEU A 457 36.86 25.11 -22.68
C LEU A 457 36.79 24.04 -23.77
N THR A 458 36.12 22.93 -23.47
CA THR A 458 35.75 21.94 -24.50
C THR A 458 34.74 22.52 -25.48
N GLU A 459 34.54 21.90 -26.65
CA GLU A 459 33.53 22.36 -27.63
C GLU A 459 32.13 22.44 -27.02
N GLU A 460 31.75 21.44 -26.21
CA GLU A 460 30.50 21.45 -25.45
C GLU A 460 30.42 22.65 -24.50
N GLN A 461 31.47 22.90 -23.71
CA GLN A 461 31.52 24.04 -22.79
C GLN A 461 31.54 25.39 -23.50
N GLN A 462 32.13 25.48 -24.69
CA GLN A 462 32.08 26.68 -25.53
C GLN A 462 30.65 26.92 -25.99
N ALA A 463 29.93 25.89 -26.44
CA ALA A 463 28.53 26.04 -26.81
C ALA A 463 27.63 26.52 -25.65
N LEU A 464 27.94 26.11 -24.40
CA LEU A 464 27.24 26.59 -23.21
C LEU A 464 27.65 28.00 -22.80
N ALA A 465 28.93 28.34 -23.01
CA ALA A 465 29.46 29.66 -22.70
C ALA A 465 29.03 30.71 -23.72
N ASP A 466 28.71 30.35 -24.97
CA ASP A 466 28.26 31.26 -26.02
C ASP A 466 26.80 31.71 -25.79
N ILE A 467 26.63 32.72 -24.94
CA ILE A 467 25.30 33.17 -24.51
C ILE A 467 24.61 33.93 -25.63
N ASP A 468 25.35 34.68 -26.44
CA ASP A 468 24.78 35.47 -27.53
C ASP A 468 24.66 34.72 -28.87
N GLY A 469 25.27 33.54 -28.99
CA GLY A 469 25.14 32.66 -30.15
C GLY A 469 25.97 33.10 -31.36
N ASN A 470 26.99 33.94 -31.15
CA ASN A 470 27.81 34.48 -32.24
C ASN A 470 29.01 33.58 -32.63
N GLY A 471 29.19 32.46 -31.93
CA GLY A 471 30.28 31.50 -32.15
C GLY A 471 31.63 31.88 -31.54
N LYS A 472 31.71 32.92 -30.70
CA LYS A 472 32.96 33.41 -30.07
C LYS A 472 32.78 33.69 -28.57
N ILE A 473 33.53 32.97 -27.74
CA ILE A 473 33.50 33.17 -26.30
C ILE A 473 34.31 34.39 -25.90
N ASN A 474 33.63 35.44 -25.44
CA ASN A 474 34.28 36.70 -25.10
C ASN A 474 33.67 37.37 -23.84
N VAL A 475 34.14 38.59 -23.52
CA VAL A 475 33.72 39.32 -22.31
C VAL A 475 32.20 39.59 -22.29
N THR A 476 31.55 39.65 -23.46
CA THR A 476 30.10 39.80 -23.58
C THR A 476 29.38 38.62 -22.93
N ASP A 477 29.79 37.40 -23.24
CA ASP A 477 29.24 36.17 -22.66
C ASP A 477 29.46 36.11 -21.16
N LEU A 478 30.71 36.35 -20.75
CA LEU A 478 31.10 36.40 -19.33
C LEU A 478 30.23 37.39 -18.55
N THR A 479 29.96 38.56 -19.13
CA THR A 479 29.14 39.60 -18.50
C THR A 479 27.68 39.18 -18.40
N ARG A 480 27.15 38.45 -19.38
CA ARG A 480 25.78 37.90 -19.33
C ARG A 480 25.63 36.83 -18.26
N ILE A 481 26.58 35.90 -18.15
CA ILE A 481 26.63 34.91 -17.07
C ILE A 481 26.72 35.63 -15.72
N ALA A 482 27.61 36.63 -15.59
CA ALA A 482 27.72 37.42 -14.37
C ALA A 482 26.45 38.21 -14.02
N ALA A 483 25.71 38.69 -15.02
CA ALA A 483 24.43 39.37 -14.83
C ALA A 483 23.33 38.41 -14.35
N HIS A 484 23.31 37.17 -14.86
CA HIS A 484 22.44 36.10 -14.38
C HIS A 484 22.73 35.79 -12.91
N VAL A 485 23.98 35.50 -12.57
CA VAL A 485 24.42 35.17 -11.21
C VAL A 485 24.08 36.29 -10.21
N LYS A 486 24.11 37.55 -10.65
CA LYS A 486 23.75 38.73 -9.84
C LYS A 486 22.24 39.03 -9.81
N GLY A 487 21.40 38.22 -10.46
CA GLY A 487 19.96 38.45 -10.56
C GLY A 487 19.55 39.70 -11.36
N LYS A 488 20.46 40.27 -12.17
CA LYS A 488 20.22 41.51 -12.93
C LYS A 488 19.57 41.25 -14.29
N LYS A 489 19.91 40.12 -14.92
CA LYS A 489 19.34 39.70 -16.21
C LYS A 489 19.44 38.19 -16.32
N LEU A 490 18.29 37.52 -16.34
CA LEU A 490 18.24 36.07 -16.46
C LEU A 490 18.60 35.63 -17.89
N ILE A 491 19.28 34.49 -17.95
CA ILE A 491 19.55 33.75 -19.19
C ILE A 491 18.36 32.81 -19.32
N VAL A 492 17.69 32.86 -20.46
CA VAL A 492 16.44 32.14 -20.75
C VAL A 492 16.71 31.07 -21.78
#